data_AF-A0A836LGM3-F1
#
_entry.id   AF-A0A836LGM3-F1
#
_cell.length_a   1.000
_cell.length_b   1.000
_cell.length_c   1.000
_cell.angle_alpha   90.00
_cell.angle_beta   90.00
_cell.angle_gamma   90.00
#
_symmetry.space_group_name_H-M   'P 1'
#
loop_
_entity.id
_entity.type
_entity.pdbx_description
1 polymer ?
#
loop_
_entity_poly.entity_id
_entity_poly.type
_entity_poly.pdbx_seq_one_letter_code
_entity_poly.pdbx_strand_id
1 'polypeptide(L)'
;MSKYDPSARILAVLFVFVAIVCGVLWKCETCGVNVVQQLMVSRKQPGRDAPSAGAVTPSPSTTTTTPRTELRENLKRAASKNSNKGVEEFYRVAGRLRCPQPQRYTKEEVAQHHTEDDLWIVVDGNVLDVSSFVQQHPGGDMLLDGAGGQDMATVFSHFHDPSSVRLLESFCIGRVRQV
;
A
#
# COMPACT_ATOMS: atom_id res chain seq x y z
N MET A 1 -48.84 -37.07 -11.82
CA MET A 1 -48.05 -35.84 -11.54
C MET A 1 -46.71 -36.23 -10.91
N SER A 2 -45.62 -35.52 -11.21
CA SER A 2 -44.34 -35.74 -10.53
C SER A 2 -44.35 -35.12 -9.12
N LYS A 3 -43.65 -35.73 -8.15
CA LYS A 3 -43.58 -35.23 -6.78
C LYS A 3 -42.50 -34.17 -6.64
N TYR A 4 -42.83 -33.05 -6.03
CA TYR A 4 -41.88 -32.00 -5.66
C TYR A 4 -41.16 -32.41 -4.36
N ASP A 5 -39.84 -32.60 -4.42
CA ASP A 5 -39.01 -32.88 -3.25
C ASP A 5 -38.19 -31.64 -2.85
N PRO A 6 -38.47 -31.01 -1.69
CA PRO A 6 -37.71 -29.85 -1.23
C PRO A 6 -36.30 -30.21 -0.72
N SER A 7 -36.06 -31.44 -0.27
CA SER A 7 -34.76 -31.84 0.30
C SER A 7 -33.67 -31.87 -0.76
N ALA A 8 -33.98 -32.40 -1.94
CA ALA A 8 -33.09 -32.42 -3.10
C ALA A 8 -32.67 -31.01 -3.55
N ARG A 9 -33.55 -30.01 -3.41
CA ARG A 9 -33.25 -28.61 -3.73
C ARG A 9 -32.33 -27.95 -2.71
N ILE A 10 -32.56 -28.18 -1.42
CA ILE A 10 -31.67 -27.67 -0.35
C ILE A 10 -30.27 -28.29 -0.50
N LEU A 11 -30.18 -29.59 -0.75
CA LEU A 11 -28.92 -30.28 -0.97
C LEU A 11 -28.17 -29.74 -2.19
N ALA A 12 -28.86 -29.46 -3.30
CA ALA A 12 -28.25 -28.86 -4.49
C ALA A 12 -27.70 -27.45 -4.23
N VAL A 13 -28.44 -26.59 -3.51
CA VAL A 13 -27.97 -25.23 -3.16
C VAL A 13 -26.75 -25.29 -2.24
N LEU A 14 -26.74 -26.19 -1.25
CA LEU A 14 -25.58 -26.39 -0.37
C LEU A 14 -24.36 -26.91 -1.14
N PHE A 15 -24.54 -27.86 -2.08
CA PHE A 15 -23.46 -28.31 -2.96
C PHE A 15 -22.88 -27.19 -3.83
N VAL A 16 -23.72 -26.30 -4.37
CA VAL A 16 -23.26 -25.14 -5.14
C VAL A 16 -22.51 -24.14 -4.25
N PHE A 17 -22.99 -23.84 -3.04
CA PHE A 17 -22.26 -22.99 -2.10
C PHE A 17 -20.91 -23.59 -1.69
N VAL A 18 -20.86 -24.88 -1.36
CA VAL A 18 -19.60 -25.58 -1.03
C VAL A 18 -18.65 -25.60 -2.23
N ALA A 19 -19.15 -25.82 -3.45
CA ALA A 19 -18.32 -25.78 -4.65
C ALA A 19 -17.76 -24.38 -4.95
N ILE A 20 -18.54 -23.32 -4.72
CA ILE A 20 -18.09 -21.92 -4.88
C ILE A 20 -17.04 -21.56 -3.82
N VAL A 21 -17.31 -21.86 -2.55
CA VAL A 21 -16.36 -21.60 -1.44
C VAL A 21 -15.07 -22.40 -1.64
N CYS A 22 -15.15 -23.68 -2.01
CA CYS A 22 -13.99 -24.50 -2.31
C CYS A 22 -13.23 -24.02 -3.57
N GLY A 23 -13.95 -23.57 -4.61
CA GLY A 23 -13.35 -23.02 -5.84
C GLY A 23 -12.64 -21.67 -5.65
N VAL A 24 -13.05 -20.87 -4.65
CA VAL A 24 -12.36 -19.64 -4.25
C VAL A 24 -11.13 -19.95 -3.37
N LEU A 25 -11.21 -20.98 -2.51
CA LEU A 25 -10.12 -21.36 -1.61
C LEU A 25 -9.04 -22.25 -2.26
N TRP A 26 -9.37 -23.03 -3.30
CA TRP A 26 -8.42 -23.95 -3.94
C TRP A 26 -7.67 -23.32 -5.13
N LYS A 27 -6.93 -22.24 -4.87
CA LYS A 27 -6.04 -21.62 -5.88
C LYS A 27 -4.66 -22.30 -5.95
N CYS A 28 -4.66 -23.62 -6.12
CA CYS A 28 -3.52 -24.34 -6.67
C CYS A 28 -3.26 -23.91 -8.14
N GLU A 29 -2.03 -23.95 -8.68
CA GLU A 29 -0.76 -24.35 -8.07
C GLU A 29 0.43 -23.62 -8.73
N THR A 30 1.63 -23.88 -8.22
CA THR A 30 2.89 -23.40 -8.79
C THR A 30 3.17 -23.99 -10.17
N CYS A 31 3.15 -23.17 -11.22
CA CYS A 31 3.76 -23.48 -12.51
C CYS A 31 4.92 -22.52 -12.80
N GLY A 32 6.10 -22.86 -12.28
CA GLY A 32 7.37 -22.29 -12.76
C GLY A 32 7.83 -22.94 -14.06
N VAL A 33 8.98 -22.48 -14.56
CA VAL A 33 9.73 -22.93 -15.76
C VAL A 33 8.96 -22.97 -17.10
N ASN A 34 9.36 -22.07 -18.01
CA ASN A 34 9.07 -22.17 -19.44
C ASN A 34 10.42 -22.14 -20.18
N VAL A 35 10.81 -23.27 -20.79
CA VAL A 35 12.19 -23.54 -21.23
C VAL A 35 12.18 -24.32 -22.55
N VAL A 36 12.85 -23.76 -23.57
CA VAL A 36 13.22 -24.39 -24.87
C VAL A 36 12.02 -24.75 -25.78
N GLN A 37 11.71 -24.02 -26.87
CA GLN A 37 12.47 -23.83 -28.14
C GLN A 37 12.57 -25.15 -28.95
N GLN A 38 12.32 -25.24 -30.27
CA GLN A 38 12.37 -24.30 -31.41
C GLN A 38 11.15 -24.57 -32.37
N LEU A 39 11.11 -24.65 -33.72
CA LEU A 39 12.00 -24.49 -34.90
C LEU A 39 11.12 -24.30 -36.18
N MET A 40 11.68 -23.69 -37.25
CA MET A 40 11.22 -23.69 -38.68
C MET A 40 9.93 -22.89 -39.06
N VAL A 41 9.76 -22.27 -40.25
CA VAL A 41 10.64 -21.83 -41.38
C VAL A 41 9.81 -20.85 -42.27
N SER A 42 10.32 -20.00 -43.20
CA SER A 42 11.44 -19.03 -43.22
C SER A 42 11.54 -18.37 -44.62
N ARG A 43 11.07 -17.12 -44.81
CA ARG A 43 11.23 -16.27 -46.03
C ARG A 43 11.07 -14.78 -45.65
N LYS A 44 11.80 -13.79 -46.19
CA LYS A 44 13.06 -13.76 -46.97
C LYS A 44 13.66 -12.33 -46.94
N GLN A 45 14.97 -12.14 -46.81
CA GLN A 45 15.68 -10.84 -46.91
C GLN A 45 16.07 -10.52 -48.38
N PRO A 46 16.44 -9.27 -48.76
CA PRO A 46 17.73 -8.60 -48.41
C PRO A 46 17.56 -7.09 -48.03
N GLY A 47 18.58 -6.31 -47.64
CA GLY A 47 20.01 -6.55 -47.37
C GLY A 47 20.87 -5.30 -47.62
N ARG A 48 21.94 -5.10 -46.82
CA ARG A 48 23.16 -4.29 -47.13
C ARG A 48 24.14 -4.30 -45.94
N ASP A 49 25.10 -5.22 -46.02
CA ASP A 49 26.55 -5.10 -45.80
C ASP A 49 27.16 -4.40 -44.56
N ALA A 50 28.36 -4.89 -44.18
CA ALA A 50 29.08 -4.60 -42.92
C ALA A 50 30.29 -3.62 -43.16
N PRO A 51 31.32 -3.41 -42.28
CA PRO A 51 31.96 -4.37 -41.35
C PRO A 51 32.40 -3.89 -39.94
N SER A 52 32.26 -4.84 -38.99
CA SER A 52 33.27 -5.29 -37.99
C SER A 52 33.97 -4.35 -36.97
N ALA A 53 34.03 -4.89 -35.73
CA ALA A 53 35.16 -4.92 -34.78
C ALA A 53 35.02 -4.13 -33.46
N GLY A 54 35.50 -4.76 -32.37
CA GLY A 54 35.71 -4.14 -31.05
C GLY A 54 34.82 -4.68 -29.93
N ALA A 55 35.31 -5.65 -29.15
CA ALA A 55 34.73 -6.02 -27.86
C ALA A 55 35.40 -5.25 -26.73
N VAL A 56 34.63 -4.73 -25.76
CA VAL A 56 35.16 -4.05 -24.56
C VAL A 56 34.38 -4.50 -23.32
N THR A 57 35.14 -4.84 -22.27
CA THR A 57 34.67 -5.34 -20.98
C THR A 57 33.96 -4.25 -20.14
N PRO A 58 32.92 -4.57 -19.35
CA PRO A 58 32.35 -3.62 -18.39
C PRO A 58 33.30 -3.39 -17.19
N SER A 59 33.93 -2.23 -17.14
CA SER A 59 34.64 -1.71 -15.96
C SER A 59 33.70 -0.93 -15.03
N PRO A 60 33.98 -0.85 -13.72
CA PRO A 60 33.10 -0.16 -12.76
C PRO A 60 33.02 1.34 -13.01
N SER A 61 31.81 1.89 -13.02
CA SER A 61 31.52 3.28 -13.38
C SER A 61 31.68 4.25 -12.21
N THR A 62 32.84 4.90 -12.12
CA THR A 62 33.07 6.05 -11.22
C THR A 62 32.07 7.18 -11.53
N THR A 63 31.43 7.74 -10.50
CA THR A 63 30.23 8.55 -10.67
C THR A 63 30.51 10.02 -11.01
N THR A 64 30.61 10.35 -12.30
CA THR A 64 30.61 11.75 -12.78
C THR A 64 29.21 12.35 -12.66
N THR A 65 28.85 12.85 -11.48
CA THR A 65 27.57 13.53 -11.24
C THR A 65 27.56 14.91 -11.90
N THR A 66 26.67 15.15 -12.86
CA THR A 66 26.49 16.48 -13.45
C THR A 66 26.03 17.49 -12.38
N PRO A 67 26.64 18.69 -12.25
CA PRO A 67 26.32 19.65 -11.19
C PRO A 67 24.84 20.04 -11.10
N ARG A 68 24.13 20.06 -12.24
CA ARG A 68 22.68 20.35 -12.30
C ARG A 68 21.81 19.26 -11.67
N THR A 69 22.25 17.99 -11.73
CA THR A 69 21.60 16.86 -11.07
C THR A 69 21.84 16.93 -9.56
N GLU A 70 23.08 17.17 -9.14
CA GLU A 70 23.40 17.30 -7.72
C GLU A 70 22.64 18.47 -7.07
N LEU A 71 22.59 19.64 -7.73
CA LEU A 71 21.80 20.79 -7.28
C LEU A 71 20.31 20.44 -7.17
N ARG A 72 19.73 19.69 -8.11
CA ARG A 72 18.32 19.25 -8.05
C ARG A 72 18.06 18.33 -6.85
N GLU A 73 18.95 17.37 -6.58
CA GLU A 73 18.80 16.49 -5.43
C GLU A 73 19.11 17.19 -4.09
N ASN A 74 20.01 18.17 -4.07
CA ASN A 74 20.25 19.02 -2.90
C ASN A 74 19.03 19.92 -2.60
N LEU A 75 18.39 20.50 -3.61
CA LEU A 75 17.15 21.27 -3.46
C LEU A 75 15.98 20.39 -2.98
N LYS A 76 15.81 19.18 -3.54
CA LYS A 76 14.84 18.19 -3.02
C LYS A 76 15.09 17.84 -1.55
N ARG A 77 16.35 17.56 -1.18
CA ARG A 77 16.74 17.27 0.22
C ARG A 77 16.45 18.44 1.16
N ALA A 78 16.69 19.67 0.71
CA ALA A 78 16.35 20.88 1.48
C ALA A 78 14.84 21.05 1.65
N ALA A 79 14.06 20.87 0.58
CA ALA A 79 12.60 20.93 0.62
C ALA A 79 12.00 19.86 1.55
N SER A 80 12.48 18.61 1.48
CA SER A 80 12.08 17.53 2.38
C SER A 80 12.44 17.84 3.84
N LYS A 81 13.67 18.32 4.13
CA LYS A 81 14.05 18.74 5.49
C LYS A 81 13.15 19.84 6.04
N ASN A 82 12.79 20.84 5.21
CA ASN A 82 11.89 21.92 5.62
C ASN A 82 10.46 21.43 5.84
N SER A 83 9.95 20.54 4.99
CA SER A 83 8.64 19.90 5.16
C SER A 83 8.57 19.12 6.48
N ASN A 84 9.51 18.20 6.69
CA ASN A 84 9.59 17.39 7.91
C ASN A 84 9.73 18.25 9.17
N LYS A 85 10.46 19.38 9.10
CA LYS A 85 10.55 20.34 10.22
C LYS A 85 9.19 20.96 10.58
N GLY A 86 8.34 21.25 9.59
CA GLY A 86 6.98 21.72 9.83
C GLY A 86 6.10 20.68 10.52
N VAL A 87 6.18 19.41 10.09
CA VAL A 87 5.44 18.29 10.69
C VAL A 87 5.91 18.02 12.13
N GLU A 88 7.22 17.96 12.39
CA GLU A 88 7.77 17.80 13.73
C GLU A 88 7.38 18.97 14.67
N GLU A 89 7.36 20.21 14.16
CA GLU A 89 6.90 21.38 14.92
C GLU A 89 5.40 21.29 15.26
N PHE A 90 4.56 20.85 14.32
CA PHE A 90 3.13 20.61 14.54
C PHE A 90 2.89 19.64 15.70
N TYR A 91 3.49 18.44 15.66
CA TYR A 91 3.32 17.45 16.73
C TYR A 91 4.00 17.88 18.04
N ARG A 92 5.07 18.68 17.99
CA ARG A 92 5.67 19.31 19.18
C ARG A 92 4.72 20.30 19.86
N VAL A 93 4.00 21.12 19.10
CA VAL A 93 2.99 22.07 19.61
C VAL A 93 1.74 21.34 20.09
N ALA A 94 1.33 20.27 19.42
CA ALA A 94 0.21 19.42 19.83
C ALA A 94 0.46 18.63 21.14
N GLY A 95 1.74 18.39 21.50
CA GLY A 95 2.16 17.62 22.68
C GLY A 95 2.58 16.17 22.42
N ARG A 96 2.66 15.78 21.14
CA ARG A 96 2.70 14.42 20.56
C ARG A 96 1.49 13.56 20.91
N LEU A 97 1.03 12.77 19.95
CA LEU A 97 -0.16 11.94 20.14
C LEU A 97 0.15 10.76 21.07
N ARG A 98 -0.58 10.66 22.19
CA ARG A 98 -0.37 9.65 23.22
C ARG A 98 -1.42 8.56 23.16
N CYS A 99 -1.07 7.40 22.59
CA CYS A 99 -1.89 6.22 22.78
C CYS A 99 -1.81 5.68 24.22
N PRO A 100 -2.93 5.50 24.94
CA PRO A 100 -2.93 4.78 26.22
C PRO A 100 -2.76 3.26 26.02
N GLN A 101 -3.02 2.73 24.83
CA GLN A 101 -3.07 1.30 24.58
C GLN A 101 -1.67 0.67 24.39
N PRO A 102 -1.36 -0.45 25.06
CA PRO A 102 -0.08 -1.14 24.92
C PRO A 102 0.09 -1.88 23.57
N GLN A 103 -0.99 -2.13 22.84
CA GLN A 103 -1.04 -2.93 21.60
C GLN A 103 -0.11 -2.41 20.50
N ARG A 104 0.38 -3.34 19.67
CA ARG A 104 1.26 -3.05 18.55
C ARG A 104 0.83 -3.79 17.30
N TYR A 105 0.70 -3.06 16.19
CA TYR A 105 0.22 -3.59 14.91
C TYR A 105 1.27 -3.48 13.80
N THR A 106 1.32 -4.40 12.84
CA THR A 106 2.09 -4.19 11.59
C THR A 106 1.30 -3.29 10.63
N LYS A 107 1.93 -2.81 9.56
CA LYS A 107 1.22 -2.02 8.52
C LYS A 107 0.21 -2.89 7.77
N GLU A 108 0.52 -4.17 7.59
CA GLU A 108 -0.28 -5.18 6.90
C GLU A 108 -1.49 -5.61 7.75
N GLU A 109 -1.38 -5.59 9.08
CA GLU A 109 -2.52 -5.69 10.00
C GLU A 109 -3.44 -4.46 9.84
N VAL A 110 -2.91 -3.23 9.90
CA VAL A 110 -3.71 -2.00 9.73
C VAL A 110 -4.35 -1.89 8.34
N ALA A 111 -3.66 -2.33 7.29
CA ALA A 111 -4.14 -2.28 5.90
C ALA A 111 -5.37 -3.15 5.60
N GLN A 112 -5.79 -4.02 6.52
CA GLN A 112 -7.01 -4.82 6.37
C GLN A 112 -8.28 -4.01 6.67
N HIS A 113 -8.18 -2.94 7.46
CA HIS A 113 -9.28 -2.10 7.91
C HIS A 113 -9.38 -0.86 7.00
N HIS A 114 -10.23 -0.92 5.97
CA HIS A 114 -10.23 0.00 4.84
C HIS A 114 -11.64 0.36 4.28
N THR A 115 -12.71 0.17 5.04
CA THR A 115 -14.10 0.50 4.64
C THR A 115 -14.71 1.56 5.57
N GLU A 116 -15.79 2.22 5.16
CA GLU A 116 -16.44 3.27 5.97
C GLU A 116 -16.87 2.81 7.38
N ASP A 117 -17.19 1.52 7.52
CA ASP A 117 -17.61 0.85 8.75
C ASP A 117 -16.48 0.12 9.50
N ASP A 118 -15.29 0.01 8.90
CA ASP A 118 -14.08 -0.60 9.47
C ASP A 118 -12.82 0.07 8.87
N LEU A 119 -12.44 1.24 9.38
CA LEU A 119 -11.31 2.05 8.90
C LEU A 119 -10.29 2.29 10.01
N TRP A 120 -9.07 1.77 9.82
CA TRP A 120 -7.92 2.12 10.67
C TRP A 120 -6.90 2.96 9.91
N ILE A 121 -6.40 4.02 10.55
CA ILE A 121 -5.37 4.92 10.00
C ILE A 121 -4.16 5.02 10.94
N VAL A 122 -3.03 5.50 10.40
CA VAL A 122 -1.82 5.75 11.19
C VAL A 122 -1.51 7.25 11.25
N VAL A 123 -1.26 7.79 12.46
CA VAL A 123 -0.87 9.20 12.69
C VAL A 123 0.19 9.29 13.80
N ASP A 124 1.36 9.87 13.52
CA ASP A 124 2.50 10.01 14.48
C ASP A 124 2.90 8.64 15.07
N GLY A 125 2.88 7.59 14.24
CA GLY A 125 3.12 6.19 14.62
C GLY A 125 2.01 5.52 15.45
N ASN A 126 0.91 6.22 15.76
CA ASN A 126 -0.26 5.68 16.47
C ASN A 126 -1.29 5.11 15.50
N VAL A 127 -1.92 4.00 15.88
CA VAL A 127 -2.98 3.33 15.10
C VAL A 127 -4.32 3.72 15.69
N LEU A 128 -5.20 4.28 14.85
CA LEU A 128 -6.48 4.85 15.23
C LEU A 128 -7.61 4.10 14.53
N ASP A 129 -8.59 3.62 15.30
CA ASP A 129 -9.88 3.16 14.76
C ASP A 129 -10.80 4.38 14.63
N VAL A 130 -11.08 4.79 13.38
CA VAL A 130 -11.86 5.98 13.06
C VAL A 130 -13.20 5.64 12.42
N SER A 131 -13.59 4.36 12.43
CA SER A 131 -14.81 3.83 11.79
C SER A 131 -16.09 4.56 12.26
N SER A 132 -16.17 4.86 13.56
CA SER A 132 -17.29 5.62 14.14
C SER A 132 -17.31 7.12 13.77
N PHE A 133 -16.26 7.63 13.15
CA PHE A 133 -16.05 9.05 12.85
C PHE A 133 -16.08 9.39 11.35
N VAL A 134 -15.98 8.40 10.44
CA VAL A 134 -15.87 8.64 8.97
C VAL A 134 -16.96 9.60 8.45
N GLN A 135 -18.24 9.32 8.74
CA GLN A 135 -19.37 10.17 8.31
C GLN A 135 -19.49 11.51 9.07
N GLN A 136 -18.69 11.72 10.11
CA GLN A 136 -18.64 12.95 10.92
C GLN A 136 -17.41 13.82 10.59
N HIS A 137 -16.47 13.29 9.79
CA HIS A 137 -15.25 13.98 9.40
C HIS A 137 -15.56 15.16 8.45
N PRO A 138 -15.10 16.40 8.72
CA PRO A 138 -15.39 17.55 7.86
C PRO A 138 -14.80 17.47 6.45
N GLY A 139 -13.80 16.61 6.20
CA GLY A 139 -13.29 16.31 4.86
C GLY A 139 -14.01 15.14 4.16
N GLY A 140 -15.02 14.54 4.82
CA GLY A 140 -15.75 13.38 4.33
C GLY A 140 -14.85 12.19 3.99
N ASP A 141 -15.22 11.50 2.91
CA ASP A 141 -14.65 10.26 2.37
C ASP A 141 -13.14 10.33 2.12
N MET A 142 -12.53 11.51 2.04
CA MET A 142 -11.07 11.71 1.98
C MET A 142 -10.31 11.12 3.18
N LEU A 143 -11.00 10.71 4.25
CA LEU A 143 -10.40 9.94 5.34
C LEU A 143 -9.98 8.52 4.89
N LEU A 144 -10.68 7.93 3.91
CA LEU A 144 -10.37 6.61 3.34
C LEU A 144 -9.03 6.59 2.59
N ASP A 145 -8.54 7.74 2.10
CA ASP A 145 -7.19 7.87 1.52
C ASP A 145 -6.07 7.58 2.54
N GLY A 146 -6.39 7.52 3.84
CA GLY A 146 -5.49 7.11 4.93
C GLY A 146 -5.41 5.60 5.17
N ALA A 147 -6.18 4.78 4.45
CA ALA A 147 -6.13 3.32 4.54
C ALA A 147 -4.78 2.75 4.04
N GLY A 148 -4.54 1.46 4.32
CA GLY A 148 -3.32 0.77 3.86
C GLY A 148 -2.09 0.93 4.77
N GLY A 149 -2.26 1.43 6.00
CA GLY A 149 -1.21 1.44 7.03
C GLY A 149 -0.06 2.43 6.79
N GLN A 150 -0.22 3.40 5.89
CA GLN A 150 0.73 4.50 5.73
C GLN A 150 0.49 5.57 6.82
N ASP A 151 1.59 6.14 7.35
CA ASP A 151 1.50 7.24 8.32
C ASP A 151 1.08 8.54 7.62
N MET A 152 -0.05 9.08 8.07
CA MET A 152 -0.70 10.29 7.56
C MET A 152 -0.33 11.54 8.36
N ALA A 153 0.63 11.48 9.29
CA ALA A 153 1.06 12.61 10.14
C ALA A 153 1.24 13.92 9.37
N THR A 154 1.92 13.87 8.22
CA THR A 154 2.13 15.01 7.32
C THR A 154 0.81 15.57 6.79
N VAL A 155 -0.06 14.71 6.25
CA VAL A 155 -1.36 15.08 5.68
C VAL A 155 -2.23 15.72 6.75
N PHE A 156 -2.34 15.09 7.92
CA PHE A 156 -3.09 15.63 9.06
C PHE A 156 -2.61 17.04 9.44
N SER A 157 -1.29 17.25 9.53
CA SER A 157 -0.68 18.54 9.87
C SER A 157 -0.85 19.66 8.84
N HIS A 158 -1.30 19.34 7.62
CA HIS A 158 -1.61 20.33 6.58
C HIS A 158 -3.07 20.80 6.58
N PHE A 159 -3.99 20.00 7.14
CA PHE A 159 -5.44 20.26 7.10
C PHE A 159 -6.09 20.52 8.46
N HIS A 160 -5.39 20.26 9.57
CA HIS A 160 -5.90 20.41 10.93
C HIS A 160 -5.09 21.42 11.74
N ASP A 161 -5.68 21.93 12.83
CA ASP A 161 -4.97 22.68 13.86
C ASP A 161 -4.31 21.72 14.88
N PRO A 162 -3.17 22.06 15.51
CA PRO A 162 -2.54 21.22 16.54
C PRO A 162 -3.47 20.81 17.69
N SER A 163 -4.52 21.60 17.98
CA SER A 163 -5.54 21.26 18.99
C SER A 163 -6.36 20.02 18.63
N SER A 164 -6.56 19.72 17.34
CA SER A 164 -7.34 18.56 16.88
C SER A 164 -6.69 17.22 17.23
N VAL A 165 -5.37 17.19 17.48
CA VAL A 165 -4.66 15.96 17.89
C VAL A 165 -5.24 15.37 19.18
N ARG A 166 -5.80 16.18 20.09
CA ARG A 166 -6.44 15.70 21.33
C ARG A 166 -7.67 14.83 21.09
N LEU A 167 -8.36 14.98 19.95
CA LEU A 167 -9.48 14.12 19.57
C LEU A 167 -9.01 12.72 19.10
N LEU A 168 -7.77 12.61 18.62
CA LEU A 168 -7.21 11.34 18.16
C LEU A 168 -6.90 10.38 19.32
N GLU A 169 -6.74 10.89 20.55
CA GLU A 169 -6.48 10.06 21.74
C GLU A 169 -7.62 9.07 22.04
N SER A 170 -8.88 9.46 21.81
CA SER A 170 -10.05 8.58 22.01
C SER A 170 -10.22 7.50 20.93
N PHE A 171 -9.61 7.68 19.76
CA PHE A 171 -9.62 6.69 18.67
C PHE A 171 -8.43 5.72 18.72
N CYS A 172 -7.46 5.95 19.62
CA CYS A 172 -6.21 5.21 19.58
C CYS A 172 -6.32 3.79 20.15
N ILE A 173 -6.11 2.80 19.28
CA ILE A 173 -6.12 1.36 19.61
C ILE A 173 -4.71 0.79 19.83
N GLY A 174 -3.65 1.45 19.36
CA GLY A 174 -2.27 1.03 19.60
C GLY A 174 -1.23 1.84 18.84
N ARG A 175 -0.06 1.25 18.57
CA ARG A 175 1.01 1.86 17.75
C ARG A 175 1.58 0.90 16.72
N VAL A 176 2.19 1.42 15.66
CA VAL A 176 2.82 0.57 14.64
C VAL A 176 4.08 -0.11 15.21
N ARG A 177 4.31 -1.38 14.86
CA ARG A 177 5.55 -2.12 15.12
C ARG A 177 6.66 -1.53 14.25
N GLN A 178 7.72 -1.04 14.87
CA GLN A 178 8.99 -0.81 14.18
C GLN A 178 9.65 -2.18 13.95
N VAL A 179 10.07 -2.43 12.72
CA VAL A 179 10.70 -3.68 12.23
C VAL A 179 12.11 -3.35 11.77
#